data_AF-A0A370B4Q3-F1
#
_entry.id   AF-A0A370B4Q3-F1
#
_cell.length_a   1.000
_cell.length_b   1.000
_cell.length_c   1.000
_cell.angle_alpha   90.00
_cell.angle_beta   90.00
_cell.angle_gamma   90.00
#
_symmetry.space_group_name_H-M   'P 1'
#
loop_
_entity.id
_entity.type
_entity.pdbx_description
1 polymer ?
#
loop_
_entity_poly.entity_id
_entity_poly.type
_entity_poly.pdbx_seq_one_letter_code
_entity_poly.pdbx_strand_id
1 'polypeptide(L)'
;MAGACGGSSTPIDTSRLTDREKEWVEFSYAQEKNEDTRRAWEELPAEDVKSYLDQQRPGLCADPVALMRSLKDAGYEAGEMREYKEKTAELIC
;
A
#
# COMPACT_ATOMS: atom_id res chain seq x y z
N MET A 1 -20.22 21.47 -22.70
CA MET A 1 -19.47 21.41 -21.43
C MET A 1 -18.99 19.97 -21.26
N ALA A 2 -17.73 19.69 -21.59
CA ALA A 2 -17.14 18.39 -21.32
C ALA A 2 -16.53 18.47 -19.92
N GLY A 3 -17.19 17.83 -18.96
CA GLY A 3 -16.72 17.76 -17.58
C GLY A 3 -15.34 17.14 -17.55
N ALA A 4 -14.39 17.87 -16.97
CA ALA A 4 -13.11 17.30 -16.60
C ALA A 4 -13.39 16.10 -15.69
N CYS A 5 -13.03 14.89 -16.12
CA CYS A 5 -12.78 13.78 -15.23
C CYS A 5 -11.54 14.16 -14.41
N GLY A 6 -11.74 15.04 -13.43
CA GLY A 6 -10.79 15.26 -12.36
C GLY A 6 -10.74 13.96 -11.58
N GLY A 7 -9.81 13.08 -11.96
CA GLY A 7 -9.31 12.09 -11.03
C GLY A 7 -8.88 12.89 -9.80
N SER A 8 -9.66 12.80 -8.74
CA SER A 8 -9.30 13.35 -7.45
C SER A 8 -8.07 12.57 -7.01
N SER A 9 -6.89 13.07 -7.40
CA SER A 9 -5.59 12.67 -6.86
C SER A 9 -5.52 13.17 -5.44
N THR A 10 -6.41 12.71 -4.56
CA THR A 10 -6.32 13.00 -3.14
C THR A 10 -5.18 12.14 -2.62
N PRO A 11 -4.02 12.72 -2.27
CA PRO A 11 -2.93 11.92 -1.72
C PRO A 11 -3.40 11.30 -0.40
N ILE A 12 -3.01 10.05 -0.14
CA ILE A 12 -3.25 9.39 1.14
C ILE A 12 -2.72 10.30 2.27
N ASP A 13 -3.52 10.53 3.29
CA ASP A 13 -3.07 11.30 4.45
C ASP A 13 -2.16 10.44 5.33
N THR A 14 -0.86 10.60 5.15
CA THR A 14 0.18 9.89 5.91
C THR A 14 0.76 10.71 7.06
N SER A 15 0.13 11.84 7.43
CA SER A 15 0.69 12.80 8.40
C SER A 15 1.01 12.20 9.78
N ARG A 16 0.35 11.11 10.16
CA ARG A 16 0.54 10.38 11.44
C ARG A 16 1.57 9.25 11.39
N LEU A 17 2.11 8.94 10.21
CA LEU A 17 3.09 7.88 9.99
C LEU A 17 4.52 8.37 10.25
N THR A 18 5.39 7.44 10.64
CA THR A 18 6.85 7.67 10.63
C THR A 18 7.38 7.76 9.20
N ASP A 19 8.58 8.32 8.99
CA ASP A 19 9.12 8.48 7.64
C ASP A 19 9.27 7.16 6.88
N ARG A 20 9.60 6.05 7.57
CA ARG A 20 9.66 4.71 6.96
C ARG A 20 8.29 4.17 6.58
N GLU A 21 7.30 4.38 7.45
CA GLU A 21 5.92 3.96 7.18
C GLU A 21 5.33 4.77 6.02
N LYS A 22 5.60 6.08 5.96
CA LYS A 22 5.25 6.94 4.81
C LYS A 22 5.84 6.41 3.52
N GLU A 23 7.15 6.14 3.51
CA GLU A 23 7.83 5.61 2.32
C GLU A 23 7.20 4.30 1.86
N TRP A 24 6.89 3.39 2.79
CA TRP A 24 6.23 2.14 2.43
C TRP A 24 4.82 2.35 1.89
N VAL A 25 4.03 3.24 2.51
CA VAL A 25 2.68 3.56 2.06
C VAL A 25 2.70 4.14 0.64
N GLU A 26 3.58 5.10 0.38
CA GLU A 26 3.73 5.71 -0.94
C GLU A 26 4.16 4.69 -2.00
N PHE A 27 5.11 3.82 -1.66
CA PHE A 27 5.54 2.72 -2.52
C PHE A 27 4.39 1.74 -2.81
N SER A 28 3.71 1.25 -1.78
CA SER A 28 2.62 0.29 -1.88
C SER A 28 1.44 0.85 -2.69
N TYR A 29 1.09 2.11 -2.47
CA TYR A 29 0.03 2.79 -3.22
C TYR A 29 0.39 2.97 -4.69
N ALA A 30 1.63 3.34 -5.00
CA ALA A 30 2.10 3.50 -6.39
C ALA A 30 2.11 2.17 -7.16
N GLN A 31 2.36 1.06 -6.47
CA GLN A 31 2.40 -0.28 -7.05
C GLN A 31 1.03 -0.99 -7.02
N GLU A 32 0.04 -0.44 -6.31
CA GLU A 32 -1.27 -1.08 -6.12
C GLU A 32 -2.00 -1.27 -7.45
N LYS A 33 -2.26 -2.53 -7.78
CA LYS A 33 -2.97 -2.94 -9.01
C LYS A 33 -4.48 -3.04 -8.80
N ASN A 34 -4.94 -3.11 -7.55
CA ASN A 34 -6.35 -3.14 -7.18
C ASN A 34 -6.89 -1.73 -6.92
N GLU A 35 -7.71 -1.22 -7.84
CA GLU A 35 -8.30 0.12 -7.73
C GLU A 35 -9.22 0.30 -6.52
N ASP A 36 -9.90 -0.77 -6.08
CA ASP A 36 -10.77 -0.71 -4.90
C ASP A 36 -9.94 -0.57 -3.63
N THR A 37 -8.82 -1.29 -3.53
CA THR A 37 -7.85 -1.12 -2.43
C THR A 37 -7.29 0.30 -2.46
N ARG A 38 -6.91 0.80 -3.64
CA ARG A 38 -6.35 2.14 -3.79
C ARG A 38 -7.34 3.22 -3.34
N ARG A 39 -8.60 3.12 -3.76
CA ARG A 39 -9.66 4.06 -3.35
C ARG A 39 -9.95 3.99 -1.86
N ALA A 40 -9.99 2.79 -1.28
CA ALA A 40 -10.20 2.64 0.15
C ALA A 40 -9.16 3.41 0.96
N TRP A 41 -7.88 3.40 0.53
CA TRP A 41 -6.82 4.16 1.18
C TRP A 41 -6.95 5.68 1.06
N GLU A 42 -7.40 6.18 -0.10
CA GLU A 42 -7.65 7.62 -0.32
C GLU A 42 -8.79 8.16 0.55
N GLU A 43 -9.72 7.30 0.96
CA GLU A 43 -10.86 7.64 1.81
C GLU A 43 -10.55 7.54 3.32
N LEU A 44 -9.42 6.95 3.71
CA LEU A 44 -9.04 6.81 5.13
C LEU A 44 -8.49 8.12 5.70
N PRO A 45 -8.95 8.56 6.89
CA PRO A 45 -8.30 9.64 7.61
C PRO A 45 -6.93 9.20 8.16
N ALA A 46 -6.05 10.17 8.44
CA ALA A 46 -4.68 9.90 8.89
C ALA A 46 -4.57 8.97 10.11
N GLU A 47 -5.53 9.05 11.03
CA GLU A 47 -5.59 8.21 12.22
C GLU A 47 -5.88 6.73 11.89
N ASP A 48 -6.65 6.49 10.83
CA ASP A 48 -7.03 5.15 10.40
C ASP A 48 -5.98 4.55 9.47
N VAL A 49 -5.22 5.34 8.71
CA VAL A 49 -4.10 4.84 7.89
C VAL A 49 -3.06 4.12 8.75
N LYS A 50 -2.72 4.69 9.92
CA LYS A 50 -1.79 4.05 10.85
C LYS A 50 -2.36 2.76 11.43
N SER A 51 -3.62 2.80 11.86
CA SER A 51 -4.31 1.63 12.42
C SER A 51 -4.43 0.49 11.39
N TYR A 52 -4.72 0.82 10.14
CA TYR A 52 -4.75 -0.12 9.03
C TYR A 52 -3.37 -0.77 8.80
N LEU A 53 -2.30 0.03 8.78
CA LEU A 53 -0.94 -0.48 8.63
C LEU A 53 -0.57 -1.44 9.76
N ASP A 54 -0.86 -1.09 11.01
CA ASP A 54 -0.56 -1.92 12.17
C ASP A 54 -1.33 -3.25 12.14
N GLN A 55 -2.54 -3.28 11.57
CA GLN A 55 -3.30 -4.52 11.35
C GLN A 55 -2.70 -5.40 10.24
N GLN A 56 -2.17 -4.80 9.18
CA GLN A 56 -1.57 -5.53 8.06
C GLN A 56 -0.16 -6.03 8.35
N ARG A 57 0.62 -5.29 9.15
CA ARG A 57 2.01 -5.55 9.49
C ARG A 57 2.30 -7.01 9.88
N PRO A 58 1.51 -7.70 10.74
CA PRO A 58 1.71 -9.12 11.01
C PRO A 58 1.61 -10.01 9.77
N GLY A 59 0.65 -9.77 8.87
CA GLY A 59 0.50 -10.55 7.64
C GLY A 59 1.61 -10.27 6.62
N LEU A 60 2.05 -9.01 6.55
CA LEU A 60 3.14 -8.56 5.67
C LEU A 60 4.51 -9.10 6.13
N CYS A 61 4.72 -9.23 7.43
CA CYS A 61 6.03 -9.50 8.02
C CYS A 61 6.22 -10.93 8.52
N ALA A 62 5.16 -11.62 8.96
CA ALA A 62 5.29 -12.94 9.58
C ALA A 62 5.42 -14.06 8.56
N ASP A 63 4.78 -13.95 7.40
CA ASP A 63 4.79 -15.01 6.37
C ASP A 63 5.11 -14.45 4.98
N PRO A 64 6.40 -14.44 4.59
CA PRO A 64 6.82 -14.05 3.26
C PRO A 64 6.21 -14.89 2.13
N VAL A 65 5.81 -16.14 2.40
CA VAL A 65 5.18 -17.00 1.38
C VAL A 65 3.73 -16.57 1.15
N ALA A 66 3.00 -16.22 2.22
CA ALA A 66 1.65 -15.67 2.12
C ALA A 66 1.66 -14.33 1.36
N LEU A 67 2.60 -13.43 1.67
CA LEU A 67 2.78 -12.17 0.95
C LEU A 67 3.04 -12.41 -0.55
N MET A 68 3.98 -13.28 -0.90
CA MET A 68 4.28 -13.57 -2.31
C MET A 68 3.08 -14.19 -3.04
N ARG A 69 2.25 -14.96 -2.34
CA ARG A 69 1.02 -15.52 -2.91
C ARG A 69 -0.03 -14.44 -3.17
N SER A 70 -0.28 -13.53 -2.21
CA SER A 70 -1.25 -12.46 -2.40
C SER A 70 -0.85 -11.50 -3.52
N LEU A 71 0.44 -11.17 -3.63
CA LEU A 71 0.96 -10.35 -4.72
C LEU A 71 0.81 -11.07 -6.07
N LYS A 72 1.09 -12.37 -6.14
CA LYS A 72 0.84 -13.14 -7.36
C LYS A 72 -0.63 -13.13 -7.76
N ASP A 73 -1.53 -13.33 -6.79
CA ASP A 73 -2.97 -13.35 -7.02
C ASP A 73 -3.49 -11.95 -7.46
N ALA A 74 -2.84 -10.88 -7.02
CA ALA A 74 -3.08 -9.50 -7.44
C ALA A 74 -2.43 -9.15 -8.80
N GLY A 75 -1.74 -10.10 -9.46
CA GLY A 75 -1.18 -9.92 -10.80
C GLY A 75 0.20 -9.25 -10.84
N TYR A 76 0.99 -9.36 -9.77
CA TYR A 76 2.36 -8.88 -9.75
C TYR A 76 3.31 -9.87 -10.43
N GLU A 77 4.26 -9.35 -11.19
CA GLU A 77 5.32 -10.10 -11.84
C GLU A 77 6.42 -10.51 -10.84
N ALA A 78 7.21 -11.54 -11.17
CA ALA A 78 8.21 -12.08 -10.25
C ALA A 78 9.25 -11.05 -9.75
N GLY A 79 9.63 -10.10 -10.61
CA GLY A 79 10.51 -8.99 -10.24
C GLY A 79 9.84 -8.02 -9.26
N GLU A 80 8.62 -7.61 -9.56
CA GLU A 80 7.82 -6.69 -8.74
C GLU A 80 7.55 -7.28 -7.35
N MET A 81 7.18 -8.57 -7.29
CA MET A 81 6.95 -9.26 -6.02
C MET A 81 8.20 -9.30 -5.14
N ARG A 82 9.38 -9.50 -5.75
CA ARG A 82 10.65 -9.51 -5.01
C ARG A 82 10.97 -8.14 -4.44
N GLU A 83 10.83 -7.09 -5.25
CA GLU A 83 11.01 -5.71 -4.80
C GLU A 83 10.04 -5.36 -3.68
N TYR A 84 8.77 -5.71 -3.83
CA TYR A 84 7.74 -5.46 -2.82
C TYR A 84 8.06 -6.14 -1.49
N LYS A 85 8.52 -7.40 -1.54
CA LYS A 85 8.96 -8.13 -0.35
C LYS A 85 10.16 -7.45 0.32
N GLU A 86 11.18 -7.05 -0.45
CA GLU A 86 12.38 -6.39 0.07
C GLU A 86 12.03 -5.06 0.75
N LYS A 87 11.22 -4.21 0.09
CA LYS A 87 10.71 -2.95 0.64
C LYS A 87 9.88 -3.14 1.90
N THR A 88 9.02 -4.16 1.92
CA THR A 88 8.19 -4.49 3.09
C THR A 88 9.06 -4.87 4.29
N ALA A 89 10.08 -5.71 4.09
CA ALA A 89 11.00 -6.12 5.14
C ALA A 89 11.86 -4.96 5.67
N GLU A 90 12.27 -4.02 4.81
CA GLU A 90 13.10 -2.87 5.19
C GLU A 90 12.31 -1.80 5.97
N LEU A 91 11.10 -1.51 5.52
CA LEU A 91 10.36 -0.32 5.95
C LEU A 91 9.31 -0.60 7.02
N ILE A 92 8.76 -1.82 7.07
CA ILE A 92 7.63 -2.15 7.94
C ILE A 92 7.94 -3.19 9.02
N CYS A 93 8.84 -4.16 8.83
CA CYS A 93 8.89 -5.40 9.66
C CYS A 93 9.69 -5.44 10.98
#